data_AF-A0A914VGP5-F1
#
_entry.id   AF-A0A914VGP5-F1
#
_cell.length_a   1.000
_cell.length_b   1.000
_cell.length_c   1.000
_cell.angle_alpha   90.00
_cell.angle_beta   90.00
_cell.angle_gamma   90.00
#
_symmetry.space_group_name_H-M   'P 1'
#
loop_
_entity.id
_entity.type
_entity.pdbx_description
1 polymer ?
#
loop_
_entity_poly.entity_id
_entity_poly.type
_entity_poly.pdbx_seq_one_letter_code
_entity_poly.pdbx_strand_id
1 'polypeptide(L)'
;MSNPTYINRSDGQIELLVSQAVKDGMVKNLYIYGAEGLILAVVNFPVLFTILFFTILRTQKEFIIVSGLSLVNGCHGVALIVTAVGRISLIESGNGK
;
A
#
# COMPACT_ATOMS: atom_id res chain seq x y z
N MET A 1 -47.92 -26.75 11.63
CA MET A 1 -46.76 -27.20 12.43
C MET A 1 -45.50 -26.86 11.65
N SER A 2 -44.90 -25.71 11.94
CA SER A 2 -43.66 -25.23 11.31
C SER A 2 -42.46 -25.88 12.00
N ASN A 3 -41.69 -26.61 11.21
CA ASN A 3 -40.45 -27.27 11.62
C ASN A 3 -39.40 -26.20 11.98
N PRO A 4 -38.82 -26.18 13.20
CA PRO A 4 -37.77 -25.21 13.51
C PRO A 4 -36.54 -25.53 12.66
N THR A 5 -36.20 -24.60 11.78
CA THR A 5 -35.00 -24.64 10.96
C THR A 5 -33.78 -24.57 11.89
N TYR A 6 -33.13 -25.70 12.09
CA TYR A 6 -31.82 -25.77 12.73
C TYR A 6 -30.81 -25.09 11.81
N ILE A 7 -30.62 -23.78 11.97
CA ILE A 7 -29.51 -23.07 11.35
C ILE A 7 -28.24 -23.68 11.93
N ASN A 8 -27.48 -24.33 11.05
CA ASN A 8 -26.36 -25.17 11.39
C ASN A 8 -25.22 -24.29 11.93
N ARG A 9 -24.94 -24.40 13.23
CA ARG A 9 -23.92 -23.61 13.94
C ARG A 9 -22.51 -23.78 13.33
N SER A 10 -22.29 -24.84 12.55
CA SER A 10 -21.08 -25.09 11.76
C SER A 10 -20.87 -24.08 10.64
N ASP A 11 -21.94 -23.68 9.97
CA ASP A 11 -21.85 -22.90 8.72
C ASP A 11 -21.43 -21.45 9.05
N GLY A 12 -21.95 -20.91 10.16
CA GLY A 12 -21.53 -19.59 10.67
C GLY A 12 -20.09 -19.54 11.19
N GLN A 13 -19.52 -20.67 11.66
CA GLN A 13 -18.10 -20.70 12.03
C GLN A 13 -17.19 -20.76 10.79
N ILE A 14 -17.60 -21.46 9.73
CA ILE A 14 -16.83 -21.51 8.48
C ILE A 14 -16.81 -20.13 7.82
N GLU A 15 -17.94 -19.41 7.76
CA GLU A 15 -17.97 -18.04 7.23
C GLU A 15 -17.07 -17.08 8.01
N LEU A 16 -17.04 -17.19 9.35
CA LEU A 16 -16.15 -16.40 10.20
C LEU A 16 -14.67 -16.67 9.93
N LEU A 17 -14.28 -17.94 9.80
CA LEU A 17 -12.90 -18.33 9.51
C LEU A 17 -12.45 -17.87 8.13
N VAL A 18 -13.32 -17.99 7.12
CA VAL A 18 -13.03 -17.50 5.76
C VAL A 18 -12.91 -15.97 5.75
N SER A 19 -13.82 -15.26 6.44
CA SER A 19 -13.76 -13.80 6.57
C SER A 19 -12.47 -13.32 7.23
N GLN A 20 -12.03 -13.99 8.31
CA GLN A 20 -10.76 -13.69 8.96
C GLN A 20 -9.56 -13.95 8.03
N ALA A 21 -9.51 -15.10 7.37
CA ALA A 21 -8.41 -15.43 6.45
C ALA A 21 -8.30 -14.44 5.27
N VAL A 22 -9.43 -14.01 4.70
CA VAL A 22 -9.47 -12.99 3.64
C VAL A 22 -8.95 -11.66 4.16
N LYS A 23 -9.37 -11.27 5.38
CA LYS A 23 -8.92 -10.02 6.01
C LYS A 23 -7.41 -10.01 6.24
N ASP A 24 -6.87 -11.09 6.79
CA ASP A 24 -5.44 -11.23 7.04
C ASP A 24 -4.63 -11.18 5.74
N GLY A 25 -5.14 -11.84 4.68
CA GLY A 25 -4.57 -11.77 3.34
C GLY A 25 -4.56 -10.36 2.76
N MET A 26 -5.65 -9.61 2.91
CA MET A 26 -5.74 -8.21 2.46
C MET A 26 -4.75 -7.31 3.20
N VAL A 27 -4.67 -7.43 4.53
CA VAL A 27 -3.77 -6.62 5.35
C VAL A 27 -2.32 -6.89 4.97
N LYS A 28 -1.93 -8.16 4.80
CA LYS A 28 -0.58 -8.53 4.33
C LYS A 28 -0.25 -7.90 2.98
N ASN A 29 -1.19 -7.94 2.02
CA ASN A 29 -0.97 -7.32 0.70
C ASN A 29 -0.78 -5.80 0.82
N LEU A 30 -1.55 -5.13 1.69
CA LEU A 30 -1.38 -3.69 1.92
C LEU A 30 -0.02 -3.35 2.52
N TYR A 31 0.53 -4.17 3.42
CA TYR A 31 1.88 -3.99 3.92
C TYR A 31 2.94 -4.14 2.82
N ILE A 32 2.79 -5.11 1.91
CA ILE A 32 3.69 -5.28 0.76
C ILE A 32 3.63 -4.04 -0.14
N TYR A 33 2.43 -3.56 -0.47
CA TYR A 33 2.25 -2.33 -1.25
C TYR A 33 2.88 -1.10 -0.58
N GLY A 34 2.75 -0.97 0.74
CA GLY A 34 3.40 0.09 1.51
C GLY A 34 4.92 0.01 1.44
N ALA A 35 5.49 -1.20 1.54
CA ALA A 35 6.92 -1.44 1.43
C ALA A 35 7.47 -1.12 0.03
N GLU A 36 6.76 -1.50 -1.03
CA GLU A 36 7.11 -1.15 -2.42
C GLU A 36 7.15 0.37 -2.62
N GLY A 37 6.14 1.07 -2.09
CA GLY A 37 6.10 2.53 -2.11
C GLY A 37 7.28 3.17 -1.38
N LEU A 38 7.67 2.62 -0.24
CA LEU A 38 8.84 3.07 0.52
C LEU A 38 10.14 2.87 -0.27
N ILE A 39 10.33 1.72 -0.90
CA ILE A 39 11.51 1.43 -1.73
C ILE A 39 11.59 2.42 -2.89
N LEU A 40 10.48 2.67 -3.59
CA LEU A 40 10.42 3.65 -4.67
C LEU A 40 10.82 5.05 -4.20
N ALA A 41 10.27 5.50 -3.07
CA ALA A 41 10.60 6.82 -2.50
C ALA A 41 12.08 6.90 -2.10
N VAL A 42 12.59 5.91 -1.36
CA VAL A 42 13.97 5.88 -0.84
C VAL A 42 15.00 5.81 -1.95
N VAL A 43 14.71 5.13 -3.07
CA VAL A 43 15.65 5.06 -4.21
C VAL A 43 15.62 6.34 -5.04
N ASN A 44 14.43 6.91 -5.30
CA ASN A 44 14.30 8.00 -6.25
C ASN A 44 14.58 9.39 -5.65
N PHE A 45 14.25 9.65 -4.38
CA PHE A 45 14.51 10.96 -3.78
C PHE A 45 16.01 11.30 -3.68
N PRO A 46 16.92 10.39 -3.27
CA PRO A 46 18.35 10.68 -3.28
C PRO A 46 18.91 10.99 -4.66
N VAL A 47 18.45 10.30 -5.71
CA VAL A 47 18.82 10.58 -7.10
C VAL A 47 18.36 11.98 -7.51
N LEU A 48 17.09 12.31 -7.23
CA LEU A 48 16.54 13.63 -7.47
C LEU A 48 17.35 14.72 -6.75
N PHE A 49 17.61 14.56 -5.45
CA PHE A 49 18.38 15.53 -4.67
C PHE A 49 19.81 15.66 -5.20
N THR A 50 20.47 14.56 -5.53
CA THR A 50 21.82 14.58 -6.11
C THR A 50 21.85 15.40 -7.39
N ILE A 51 20.90 15.20 -8.30
CA ILE A 51 20.86 15.98 -9.54
C ILE A 51 20.55 17.46 -9.25
N LEU A 52 19.67 17.76 -8.29
CA LEU A 52 19.31 19.14 -7.96
C LEU A 52 20.45 19.93 -7.30
N PHE A 53 21.20 19.31 -6.38
CA PHE A 53 22.28 19.98 -5.63
C PHE A 53 23.56 20.15 -6.47
N PHE A 54 23.85 19.23 -7.39
CA PHE A 54 25.06 19.29 -8.19
C PHE A 54 24.79 20.02 -9.53
N THR A 55 25.14 21.30 -9.60
CA THR A 55 24.94 22.15 -10.79
C THR A 55 25.57 21.58 -12.07
N ILE A 56 26.67 20.82 -11.94
CA ILE A 56 27.33 20.17 -13.09
C ILE A 56 26.48 19.08 -13.75
N LEU A 57 25.60 18.43 -12.98
CA LEU A 57 24.69 17.41 -13.51
C LEU A 57 23.50 18.08 -14.23
N ARG A 58 23.01 19.21 -13.71
CA ARG A 58 21.87 19.95 -14.29
C ARG A 58 22.13 20.55 -15.66
N THR A 59 23.38 20.74 -16.07
CA THR A 59 23.70 21.30 -17.39
C THR A 59 23.52 20.28 -18.52
N GLN A 60 23.49 18.98 -18.22
CA GLN A 60 23.23 17.94 -19.21
C GLN A 60 21.73 17.63 -19.28
N LYS A 61 21.18 17.62 -20.49
CA LYS A 61 19.74 17.36 -20.73
C LYS A 61 19.29 15.99 -20.22
N GLU A 62 20.18 15.00 -20.27
CA GLU A 62 19.90 13.63 -19.84
C GLU A 62 19.57 13.56 -18.35
N PHE A 63 20.35 14.23 -17.50
CA PHE A 63 20.11 14.24 -16.06
C PHE A 63 18.84 15.01 -15.69
N ILE A 64 18.43 16.01 -16.48
CA ILE A 64 17.13 16.69 -16.28
C ILE A 64 15.98 15.69 -16.50
N ILE A 65 16.03 14.88 -17.55
CA ILE A 65 15.02 13.85 -17.83
C ILE A 65 14.97 12.83 -16.69
N VAL A 66 16.14 12.35 -16.25
CA VAL A 66 16.25 11.42 -15.11
C VAL A 66 15.66 12.04 -13.84
N SER A 67 15.92 13.32 -13.57
CA SER A 67 15.36 14.01 -12.40
C SER A 67 13.83 14.07 -12.43
N GLY A 68 13.24 14.33 -13.60
CA GLY A 68 11.78 14.32 -13.77
C GLY A 68 11.20 12.92 -13.54
N LEU A 69 11.85 11.89 -14.07
CA LEU A 69 11.43 10.50 -13.90
C LEU A 69 11.53 10.05 -12.42
N SER A 70 12.61 10.42 -11.74
CA SER A 70 12.79 10.17 -10.31
C SER A 70 11.76 10.91 -9.47
N LEU A 71 11.41 12.15 -9.82
CA LEU A 71 10.35 12.87 -9.12
C LEU A 71 8.99 12.15 -9.23
N VAL A 72 8.61 11.72 -10.45
CA VAL A 72 7.36 10.99 -10.68
C VAL A 72 7.33 9.69 -9.87
N ASN A 73 8.41 8.91 -9.92
CA ASN A 73 8.52 7.65 -9.17
C ASN A 73 8.50 7.88 -7.65
N GLY A 74 9.18 8.91 -7.16
CA GLY A 74 9.17 9.28 -5.74
C GLY A 74 7.77 9.67 -5.25
N CYS A 75 7.08 10.54 -5.99
CA CYS A 75 5.69 10.90 -5.72
C CYS A 75 4.75 9.70 -5.76
N HIS A 76 4.93 8.80 -6.74
CA HIS A 76 4.14 7.58 -6.84
C HIS A 76 4.37 6.67 -5.62
N GLY A 77 5.63 6.50 -5.19
CA GLY A 77 5.97 5.75 -3.99
C GLY A 77 5.30 6.31 -2.73
N VAL A 78 5.32 7.63 -2.54
CA VAL A 78 4.62 8.30 -1.43
C VAL A 78 3.11 8.06 -1.50
N ALA A 79 2.50 8.14 -2.68
CA ALA A 79 1.07 7.89 -2.85
C ALA A 79 0.69 6.45 -2.47
N LEU A 80 1.52 5.46 -2.80
CA LEU A 80 1.33 4.06 -2.39
C LEU A 80 1.37 3.90 -0.87
N ILE A 81 2.34 4.52 -0.20
CA ILE A 81 2.45 4.48 1.27
C ILE A 81 1.19 5.08 1.92
N VAL A 82 0.80 6.27 1.48
CA VAL A 82 -0.39 6.96 2.03
C VAL A 82 -1.66 6.12 1.81
N THR A 83 -1.78 5.51 0.63
CA THR A 83 -2.93 4.64 0.31
C THR A 83 -2.93 3.37 1.17
N ALA A 84 -1.77 2.73 1.37
CA ALA A 84 -1.64 1.55 2.20
C ALA A 84 -2.01 1.84 3.65
N VAL A 85 -1.44 2.89 4.24
CA VAL A 85 -1.74 3.33 5.61
C VAL A 85 -3.21 3.67 5.76
N GLY A 86 -3.78 4.45 4.83
CA GLY A 86 -5.19 4.83 4.87
C GLY A 86 -6.13 3.62 4.85
N ARG A 87 -5.83 2.61 4.03
CA ARG A 87 -6.65 1.38 3.96
C ARG A 87 -6.49 0.48 5.17
N ILE A 88 -5.29 0.35 5.73
CA ILE A 88 -5.07 -0.42 6.96
C ILE A 88 -5.90 0.18 8.09
N SER A 89 -5.84 1.50 8.29
CA SER A 89 -6.63 2.19 9.32
C SER A 89 -8.14 2.00 9.18
N LEU A 90 -8.66 1.95 7.95
CA LEU A 90 -10.07 1.69 7.68
C LEU A 90 -10.48 0.25 8.04
N ILE A 91 -9.63 -0.73 7.72
CA ILE A 91 -9.87 -2.16 8.00
C ILE A 91 -9.82 -2.44 9.51
N GLU A 92 -8.93 -1.76 10.23
CA GLU A 92 -8.83 -1.85 11.68
C GLU A 92 -10.01 -1.15 12.38
N SER A 93 -10.38 0.05 11.93
CA SER A 93 -11.53 0.80 12.48
C SER A 93 -12.87 0.09 12.27
N GLY A 94 -13.01 -0.65 11.16
CA GLY A 94 -14.17 -1.52 10.92
C GLY A 94 -14.28 -2.73 11.85
N ASN A 95 -13.24 -3.05 12.62
CA ASN A 95 -13.20 -4.20 13.54
C ASN A 95 -13.65 -3.86 14.97
N GLY A 96 -13.84 -2.57 15.28
CA GLY A 96 -14.17 -2.07 16.62
C GLY A 96 -15.66 -1.80 16.87
N LYS A 97 -16.55 -2.26 15.97
CA LYS A 97 -18.01 -2.16 16.12
C LYS A 97 -18.64 -3.54 16.17
#